data_AF-A0A2V6ISD2-F1
#
_entry.id   AF-A0A2V6ISD2-F1
#
_cell.length_a   1.000
_cell.length_b   1.000
_cell.length_c   1.000
_cell.angle_alpha   90.00
_cell.angle_beta   90.00
_cell.angle_gamma   90.00
#
_symmetry.space_group_name_H-M   'P 1'
#
loop_
_entity.id
_entity.type
_entity.pdbx_description
1 polymer ?
#
loop_
_entity_poly.entity_id
_entity_poly.type
_entity_poly.pdbx_seq_one_letter_code
_entity_poly.pdbx_strand_id
1 'polypeptide(L)'
;FQGYSGDVAQGVAYMIPTPVIRRFLTDIKDGHYDKYVDLGLTPGNLQNPAQRRYFGLPDDGRGVVVRTVIEAGPAGRVLKEGDVLLSIDDHAIASDGFVELEGERVEMPEVVERKFKGDKVKFEILRDKKPLTLTIELDTVWPYQVQAHHYDTRPRYVVYGGLIFQPLSLDLLDAYQISDPRVRHYFDYYILEQLYLQHPDIIVLTNILPDPTNTYLGPYRSSIVDEVNGKKIATLNDLAQAFAEASDRFVIKMIGQGPPLVLDRKEVESARERIRTRYNVIAEQNLEEQPVATKATASSGTPHS
;
A
#
# COMPACT_ATOMS: atom_id res chain seq x y z
N PHE A 1 18.67 -13.13 -9.06
CA PHE A 1 17.98 -13.94 -8.04
C PHE A 1 17.78 -13.10 -6.78
N GLN A 2 16.87 -12.14 -6.83
CA GLN A 2 16.34 -11.45 -5.67
C GLN A 2 14.82 -11.64 -5.79
N GLY A 3 14.19 -12.27 -4.81
CA GLY A 3 12.74 -12.57 -4.83
C GLY A 3 12.33 -14.02 -4.56
N TYR A 4 13.28 -14.96 -4.39
CA TYR A 4 12.94 -16.26 -3.81
C TYR A 4 13.11 -16.21 -2.29
N SER A 5 12.11 -16.68 -1.55
CA SER A 5 12.27 -16.96 -0.11
C SER A 5 13.49 -17.86 0.10
N GLY A 6 14.29 -17.57 1.13
CA GLY A 6 15.40 -18.41 1.57
C GLY A 6 14.98 -19.86 1.89
N ASP A 7 13.68 -20.13 1.99
CA ASP A 7 13.12 -21.47 2.20
C ASP A 7 13.33 -22.43 1.02
N VAL A 8 13.59 -21.91 -0.19
CA VAL A 8 13.63 -22.72 -1.43
C VAL A 8 15.06 -23.01 -1.91
N ALA A 9 16.07 -22.28 -1.40
CA ALA A 9 17.46 -22.37 -1.87
C ALA A 9 18.41 -22.84 -0.76
N GLN A 10 18.81 -24.11 -0.78
CA GLN A 10 19.87 -24.62 0.08
C GLN A 10 21.24 -24.08 -0.37
N GLY A 11 22.03 -23.53 0.56
CA GLY A 11 23.39 -23.02 0.29
C GLY A 11 23.48 -21.58 -0.21
N VAL A 12 22.38 -20.82 -0.21
CA VAL A 12 22.37 -19.39 -0.55
C VAL A 12 22.15 -18.58 0.72
N ALA A 13 23.05 -17.63 1.00
CA ALA A 13 22.88 -16.65 2.06
C ALA A 13 22.71 -15.26 1.44
N TYR A 14 21.79 -14.47 1.99
CA TYR A 14 21.59 -13.08 1.60
C TYR A 14 22.16 -12.17 2.70
N MET A 15 22.93 -11.16 2.30
CA MET A 15 23.48 -10.15 3.20
C MET A 15 23.01 -8.79 2.74
N ILE A 16 22.59 -7.95 3.68
CA ILE A 16 22.24 -6.55 3.39
C ILE A 16 23.54 -5.80 3.06
N PRO A 17 23.69 -5.24 1.85
CA PRO A 17 24.93 -4.57 1.44
C PRO A 17 25.21 -3.30 2.25
N THR A 18 26.48 -2.92 2.35
CA THR A 18 26.86 -1.69 3.07
C THR A 18 26.26 -0.40 2.49
N PRO A 19 26.06 -0.23 1.15
CA PRO A 19 25.37 0.94 0.62
C PRO A 19 23.94 1.09 1.16
N VAL A 20 23.19 -0.01 1.27
CA VAL A 20 21.84 -0.04 1.83
C VAL A 20 21.84 0.43 3.29
N ILE A 21 22.79 -0.07 4.10
CA ILE A 21 22.94 0.33 5.51
C ILE A 21 23.27 1.83 5.61
N ARG A 22 24.22 2.33 4.80
CA ARG A 22 24.62 3.75 4.82
C ARG A 22 23.49 4.67 4.38
N ARG A 23 22.71 4.27 3.38
CA ARG A 23 21.51 4.98 2.92
C ARG A 23 20.49 5.07 4.04
N PHE A 24 20.15 3.95 4.67
CA PHE A 24 19.24 3.91 5.82
C PHE A 24 19.71 4.82 6.97
N LEU A 25 20.98 4.72 7.37
CA LEU A 25 21.55 5.57 8.43
C LEU A 25 21.57 7.05 8.08
N THR A 26 21.57 7.39 6.79
CA THR A 26 21.48 8.78 6.32
C THR A 26 20.05 9.27 6.36
N ASP A 27 19.10 8.43 5.94
CA ASP A 27 17.66 8.67 5.96
C ASP A 27 17.19 9.09 7.36
N ILE A 28 17.57 8.32 8.38
CA ILE A 28 17.11 8.53 9.77
C ILE A 28 17.88 9.60 10.56
N LYS A 29 18.75 10.41 9.92
CA LYS A 29 19.58 11.39 10.65
C LYS A 29 18.77 12.46 11.36
N ASP A 30 17.60 12.79 10.84
CA ASP A 30 16.66 13.74 11.42
C ASP A 30 15.70 13.09 12.44
N GLY A 31 15.85 11.78 12.68
CA GLY A 31 15.00 10.99 13.56
C GLY A 31 13.75 10.40 12.90
N HIS A 32 13.54 10.59 11.59
CA HIS A 32 12.44 10.02 10.83
C HIS A 32 12.95 9.07 9.75
N TYR A 33 12.34 7.89 9.62
CA TYR A 33 12.56 7.03 8.46
C TYR A 33 11.59 7.40 7.32
N ASP A 34 12.11 7.97 6.22
CA ASP A 34 11.31 8.39 5.06
C ASP A 34 10.98 7.26 4.07
N LYS A 35 11.55 6.06 4.29
CA LYS A 35 11.39 4.87 3.44
C LYS A 35 12.08 5.01 2.09
N TYR A 36 12.05 3.95 1.30
CA TYR A 36 12.56 3.96 -0.08
C TYR A 36 11.61 4.72 -0.99
N VAL A 37 12.20 5.48 -1.92
CA VAL A 37 11.47 6.11 -3.02
C VAL A 37 11.35 5.14 -4.19
N ASP A 38 10.33 5.33 -5.02
CA ASP A 38 10.10 4.53 -6.22
C ASP A 38 9.55 5.45 -7.32
N LEU A 39 9.73 5.09 -8.59
CA LEU A 39 9.12 5.82 -9.71
C LEU A 39 7.62 5.53 -9.83
N GLY A 40 7.17 4.35 -9.44
CA GLY A 40 5.80 3.88 -9.66
C GLY A 40 5.55 3.55 -11.13
N LEU A 41 6.45 2.80 -11.78
CA LEU A 41 6.27 2.34 -13.17
C LEU A 41 6.84 0.95 -13.37
N THR A 42 6.39 0.25 -14.42
CA THR A 42 7.00 -1.01 -14.86
C THR A 42 7.61 -0.84 -16.26
N PRO A 43 8.92 -1.05 -16.44
CA PRO A 43 9.55 -1.03 -17.75
C PRO A 43 9.24 -2.32 -18.53
N GLY A 44 9.35 -2.23 -19.86
CA GLY A 44 9.28 -3.34 -20.79
C GLY A 44 10.49 -3.34 -21.69
N ASN A 45 11.17 -4.49 -21.75
CA ASN A 45 12.36 -4.65 -22.58
C ASN A 45 12.03 -4.45 -24.06
N LEU A 46 12.90 -3.74 -24.78
CA LEU A 46 12.78 -3.46 -26.21
C LEU A 46 13.95 -4.07 -26.99
N GLN A 47 14.11 -5.39 -26.88
CA GLN A 47 15.17 -6.14 -27.55
C GLN A 47 14.79 -6.57 -28.97
N ASN A 48 13.49 -6.72 -29.28
CA ASN A 48 13.04 -7.16 -30.59
C ASN A 48 13.17 -6.03 -31.65
N PRO A 49 13.90 -6.22 -32.77
CA PRO A 49 14.13 -5.16 -33.74
C PRO A 49 12.86 -4.58 -34.38
N ALA A 50 11.79 -5.39 -34.54
CA ALA A 50 10.52 -4.90 -35.08
C ALA A 50 9.78 -4.00 -34.07
N GLN A 51 9.79 -4.37 -32.78
CA GLN A 51 9.24 -3.52 -31.71
C GLN A 51 10.01 -2.21 -31.61
N ARG A 52 11.36 -2.25 -31.65
CA ARG A 52 12.21 -1.06 -31.65
C ARG A 52 11.83 -0.08 -32.77
N ARG A 53 11.73 -0.59 -34.01
CA ARG A 53 11.30 0.22 -35.17
C ARG A 53 9.89 0.79 -35.01
N TYR A 54 8.96 0.02 -34.44
CA TYR A 54 7.61 0.48 -34.16
C TYR A 54 7.60 1.72 -33.24
N PHE A 55 8.41 1.70 -32.19
CA PHE A 55 8.59 2.82 -31.25
C PHE A 55 9.53 3.94 -31.76
N GLY A 56 10.07 3.83 -32.98
CA GLY A 56 10.95 4.85 -33.57
C GLY A 56 12.40 4.79 -33.10
N LEU A 57 12.84 3.65 -32.55
CA LEU A 57 14.22 3.43 -32.13
C LEU A 57 15.07 2.79 -33.24
N PRO A 58 16.36 3.14 -33.32
CA PRO A 58 17.34 2.35 -34.05
C PRO A 58 17.64 1.02 -33.35
N ASP A 59 18.32 0.10 -34.03
CA ASP A 59 18.74 -1.19 -33.47
C ASP A 59 20.12 -1.10 -32.79
N ASP A 60 20.24 -0.17 -31.84
CA ASP A 60 21.46 0.15 -31.09
C ASP A 60 21.46 -0.44 -29.66
N GLY A 61 20.44 -1.22 -29.31
CA GLY A 61 20.30 -1.83 -28.00
C GLY A 61 19.99 -0.86 -26.86
N ARG A 62 19.56 0.38 -27.14
CA ARG A 62 19.21 1.40 -26.12
C ARG A 62 17.71 1.51 -25.86
N GLY A 63 17.33 1.64 -24.60
CA GLY A 63 16.03 2.10 -24.13
C GLY A 63 14.97 1.01 -23.95
N VAL A 64 14.03 1.30 -23.05
CA VAL A 64 12.90 0.44 -22.66
C VAL A 64 11.58 1.19 -22.79
N VAL A 65 10.47 0.49 -22.97
CA VAL A 65 9.13 1.11 -23.00
C VAL A 65 8.51 1.14 -21.60
N VAL A 66 7.83 2.21 -21.24
CA VAL A 66 6.97 2.26 -20.06
C VAL A 66 5.72 1.42 -20.34
N ARG A 67 5.57 0.29 -19.63
CA ARG A 67 4.41 -0.60 -19.80
C ARG A 67 3.21 -0.14 -18.99
N THR A 68 3.44 0.17 -17.73
CA THR A 68 2.41 0.62 -16.79
C THR A 68 2.96 1.75 -15.94
N VAL A 69 2.06 2.62 -15.49
CA VAL A 69 2.37 3.69 -14.54
C VAL A 69 1.35 3.63 -13.41
N ILE A 70 1.83 3.71 -12.18
CA ILE A 70 1.02 3.80 -10.98
C ILE A 70 0.72 5.29 -10.76
N GLU A 71 -0.55 5.67 -10.88
CA GLU A 71 -0.98 7.07 -10.79
C GLU A 71 -0.61 7.75 -9.46
N ALA A 72 -0.63 7.00 -8.35
CA ALA A 72 -0.21 7.50 -7.04
C ALA A 72 1.31 7.75 -6.94
N GLY A 73 2.12 7.23 -7.85
CA GLY A 73 3.57 7.36 -7.82
C GLY A 73 4.11 8.59 -8.55
N PRO A 74 5.40 8.92 -8.37
CA PRO A 74 6.05 10.05 -9.05
C PRO A 74 5.91 10.06 -10.57
N ALA A 75 6.04 8.90 -11.22
CA ALA A 75 5.91 8.76 -12.67
C ALA A 75 4.48 9.02 -13.16
N GLY A 76 3.45 8.74 -12.36
CA GLY A 76 2.04 8.98 -12.67
C GLY A 76 1.71 10.42 -13.07
N ARG A 77 2.53 11.38 -12.63
CA ARG A 77 2.36 12.81 -12.91
C ARG A 77 3.03 13.27 -14.20
N VAL A 78 3.98 12.49 -14.74
CA VAL A 78 4.95 12.97 -15.74
C VAL A 78 5.06 12.04 -16.95
N LEU A 79 5.19 10.73 -16.70
CA LEU A 79 5.35 9.70 -17.71
C LEU A 79 3.99 9.12 -18.12
N LYS A 80 3.99 8.47 -19.28
CA LYS A 80 2.81 7.80 -19.85
C LYS A 80 3.19 6.42 -20.35
N GLU A 81 2.23 5.51 -20.35
CA GLU A 81 2.38 4.23 -21.03
C GLU A 81 2.75 4.46 -22.51
N GLY A 82 3.70 3.68 -23.01
CA GLY A 82 4.23 3.81 -24.37
C GLY A 82 5.38 4.82 -24.53
N ASP A 83 5.70 5.63 -23.52
CA ASP A 83 6.94 6.38 -23.51
C ASP A 83 8.14 5.43 -23.57
N VAL A 84 9.20 5.79 -24.29
CA VAL A 84 10.45 5.04 -24.30
C VAL A 84 11.48 5.78 -23.44
N LEU A 85 11.96 5.15 -22.37
CA LEU A 85 13.04 5.67 -21.54
C LEU A 85 14.39 5.37 -22.19
N LEU A 86 15.21 6.40 -22.45
CA LEU A 86 16.51 6.29 -23.12
C LEU A 86 17.69 6.45 -22.16
N SER A 87 17.56 7.30 -21.16
CA SER A 87 18.53 7.48 -20.08
C SER A 87 17.84 7.92 -18.79
N ILE A 88 18.51 7.65 -17.68
CA ILE A 88 18.16 8.10 -16.34
C ILE A 88 19.38 8.81 -15.74
N ASP A 89 19.20 10.07 -15.34
CA ASP A 89 20.26 11.04 -15.09
C ASP A 89 21.31 11.06 -16.23
N ASP A 90 22.52 10.58 -15.95
CA ASP A 90 23.63 10.52 -16.91
C ASP A 90 23.93 9.08 -17.36
N HIS A 91 23.04 8.13 -17.05
CA HIS A 91 23.17 6.72 -17.38
C HIS A 91 22.28 6.34 -18.56
N ALA A 92 22.87 5.81 -19.64
CA ALA A 92 22.11 5.26 -20.76
C ALA A 92 21.42 3.95 -20.33
N ILE A 93 20.12 3.83 -20.66
CA ILE A 93 19.34 2.63 -20.37
C ILE A 93 19.50 1.66 -21.53
N ALA A 94 19.93 0.43 -21.25
CA ALA A 94 19.98 -0.65 -22.23
C ALA A 94 18.59 -1.24 -22.51
N SER A 95 18.45 -1.93 -23.64
CA SER A 95 17.18 -2.51 -24.11
C SER A 95 16.60 -3.60 -23.22
N ASP A 96 17.38 -4.12 -22.28
CA ASP A 96 16.97 -5.07 -21.24
C ASP A 96 16.71 -4.42 -19.88
N GLY A 97 16.73 -3.08 -19.80
CA GLY A 97 16.45 -2.33 -18.57
C GLY A 97 17.64 -2.12 -17.65
N PHE A 98 18.85 -2.49 -18.08
CA PHE A 98 20.07 -2.29 -17.29
C PHE A 98 20.75 -0.95 -17.58
N VAL A 99 21.55 -0.48 -16.62
CA VAL A 99 22.42 0.69 -16.72
C VAL A 99 23.81 0.34 -16.18
N GLU A 100 24.83 1.07 -16.64
CA GLU A 100 26.16 1.03 -16.03
C GLU A 100 26.24 2.05 -14.90
N LEU A 101 26.44 1.58 -13.67
CA LEU A 101 26.49 2.39 -12.46
C LEU A 101 27.74 2.01 -11.66
N GLU A 102 28.65 2.96 -11.45
CA GLU A 102 29.91 2.74 -10.70
C GLU A 102 30.76 1.55 -11.20
N GLY A 103 30.69 1.25 -12.51
CA GLY A 103 31.43 0.14 -13.12
C GLY A 103 30.74 -1.22 -13.03
N GLU A 104 29.51 -1.25 -12.51
CA GLU A 104 28.66 -2.44 -12.47
C GLU A 104 27.42 -2.28 -13.35
N ARG A 105 26.98 -3.39 -13.94
CA ARG A 105 25.76 -3.45 -14.74
C ARG A 105 24.58 -3.86 -13.85
N VAL A 106 23.71 -2.91 -13.55
CA VAL A 106 22.59 -3.06 -12.61
C VAL A 106 21.25 -2.72 -13.27
N GLU A 107 20.14 -3.15 -12.69
CA GLU A 107 18.82 -2.75 -13.18
C GLU A 107 18.62 -1.24 -12.97
N MET A 108 17.98 -0.57 -13.92
CA MET A 108 17.71 0.88 -13.87
C MET A 108 17.12 1.38 -12.53
N PRO A 109 16.21 0.66 -11.84
CA PRO A 109 15.69 1.09 -10.54
C PRO A 109 16.76 1.35 -9.47
N GLU A 110 17.94 0.72 -9.53
CA GLU A 110 19.05 0.94 -8.59
C GLU A 110 19.48 2.43 -8.55
N VAL A 111 19.38 3.16 -9.67
CA VAL A 111 19.68 4.61 -9.73
C VAL A 111 18.72 5.41 -8.84
N VAL A 112 17.47 4.95 -8.72
CA VAL A 112 16.43 5.58 -7.91
C VAL A 112 16.57 5.15 -6.45
N GLU A 113 16.88 3.87 -6.17
CA GLU A 113 17.01 3.34 -4.81
C GLU A 113 18.16 4.01 -4.01
N ARG A 114 19.18 4.52 -4.71
CA ARG A 114 20.29 5.28 -4.10
C ARG A 114 19.93 6.72 -3.72
N LYS A 115 18.75 7.21 -4.12
CA LYS A 115 18.27 8.58 -3.85
C LYS A 115 17.34 8.61 -2.63
N PHE A 116 17.02 9.83 -2.22
CA PHE A 116 16.14 10.14 -1.10
C PHE A 116 14.84 10.81 -1.56
N LYS A 117 13.87 10.88 -0.64
CA LYS A 117 12.62 11.59 -0.88
C LYS A 117 12.88 13.07 -1.20
N GLY A 118 12.23 13.59 -2.22
CA GLY A 118 12.41 14.95 -2.73
C GLY A 118 13.60 15.11 -3.69
N ASP A 119 14.47 14.10 -3.83
CA ASP A 119 15.50 14.12 -4.87
C ASP A 119 14.85 14.09 -6.26
N LYS A 120 15.59 14.61 -7.25
CA LYS A 120 15.13 14.64 -8.63
C LYS A 120 15.92 13.67 -9.49
N VAL A 121 15.25 13.15 -10.50
CA VAL A 121 15.84 12.32 -11.54
C VAL A 121 15.44 12.84 -12.91
N LYS A 122 16.40 12.98 -13.80
CA LYS A 122 16.21 13.44 -15.17
C LYS A 122 16.06 12.22 -16.08
N PHE A 123 15.09 12.24 -16.98
CA PHE A 123 14.96 11.24 -18.03
C PHE A 123 15.07 11.89 -19.41
N GLU A 124 15.83 11.26 -20.30
CA GLU A 124 15.62 11.44 -21.74
C GLU A 124 14.67 10.35 -22.21
N ILE A 125 13.63 10.74 -22.94
CA ILE A 125 12.62 9.82 -23.44
C ILE A 125 12.29 10.05 -24.91
N LEU A 126 11.63 9.08 -25.54
CA LEU A 126 10.79 9.31 -26.72
C LEU A 126 9.32 9.21 -26.35
N ARG A 127 8.54 10.25 -26.68
CA ARG A 127 7.08 10.22 -26.65
C ARG A 127 6.57 10.51 -28.05
N ASP A 128 5.70 9.64 -28.57
CA ASP A 128 5.23 9.73 -29.96
C ASP A 128 6.40 9.86 -30.96
N LYS A 129 7.49 9.14 -30.71
CA LYS A 129 8.75 9.14 -31.49
C LYS A 129 9.49 10.48 -31.49
N LYS A 130 9.14 11.42 -30.62
CA LYS A 130 9.82 12.71 -30.46
C LYS A 130 10.65 12.70 -29.17
N PRO A 131 11.87 13.24 -29.19
CA PRO A 131 12.69 13.33 -27.98
C PRO A 131 12.12 14.36 -27.01
N LEU A 132 12.06 14.00 -25.74
CA LEU A 132 11.75 14.89 -24.63
C LEU A 132 12.75 14.66 -23.49
N THR A 133 12.97 15.70 -22.70
CA THR A 133 13.65 15.60 -21.41
C THR A 133 12.67 15.95 -20.32
N LEU A 134 12.54 15.06 -19.33
CA LEU A 134 11.63 15.21 -18.22
C LEU A 134 12.40 15.14 -16.91
N THR A 135 11.87 15.77 -15.87
CA THR A 135 12.41 15.66 -14.51
C THR A 135 11.30 15.21 -13.59
N ILE A 136 11.58 14.19 -12.78
CA ILE A 136 10.65 13.61 -11.82
C ILE A 136 11.23 13.84 -10.43
N GLU A 137 10.41 14.38 -9.54
CA GLU A 137 10.73 14.48 -8.11
C GLU A 137 10.28 13.20 -7.42
N LEU A 138 11.20 12.54 -6.73
CA LEU A 138 11.02 11.21 -6.16
C LEU A 138 10.28 11.27 -4.83
N ASP A 139 9.39 10.32 -4.61
CA ASP A 139 8.65 10.13 -3.38
C ASP A 139 8.33 8.63 -3.21
N THR A 140 7.77 8.29 -2.06
CA THR A 140 7.18 6.99 -1.78
C THR A 140 5.90 6.78 -2.59
N VAL A 141 5.60 5.52 -2.94
CA VAL A 141 4.35 5.14 -3.61
C VAL A 141 3.42 4.58 -2.54
N TRP A 142 2.53 5.44 -2.02
CA TRP A 142 1.73 5.12 -0.83
C TRP A 142 0.88 3.83 -0.92
N PRO A 143 0.30 3.42 -2.08
CA PRO A 143 -0.50 2.19 -2.14
C PRO A 143 0.30 0.93 -1.80
N TYR A 144 1.63 0.95 -1.94
CA TYR A 144 2.49 -0.18 -1.55
C TYR A 144 2.39 -0.50 -0.07
N GLN A 145 2.04 0.48 0.76
CA GLN A 145 1.91 0.27 2.20
C GLN A 145 0.81 -0.75 2.52
N VAL A 146 -0.27 -0.80 1.75
CA VAL A 146 -1.34 -1.80 1.97
C VAL A 146 -0.82 -3.24 1.90
N GLN A 147 0.18 -3.50 1.06
CA GLN A 147 0.81 -4.81 0.89
C GLN A 147 2.13 -4.96 1.65
N ALA A 148 2.49 -4.00 2.51
CA ALA A 148 3.68 -4.05 3.36
C ALA A 148 3.30 -4.44 4.79
N HIS A 149 4.28 -4.97 5.53
CA HIS A 149 4.16 -5.15 6.97
C HIS A 149 4.37 -3.82 7.70
N HIS A 150 3.50 -3.54 8.68
CA HIS A 150 3.64 -2.41 9.58
C HIS A 150 4.01 -2.90 10.97
N TYR A 151 5.15 -2.42 11.47
CA TYR A 151 5.66 -2.78 12.77
C TYR A 151 5.40 -1.66 13.77
N ASP A 152 5.13 -2.04 15.02
CA ASP A 152 4.95 -1.11 16.14
C ASP A 152 3.87 -0.03 15.89
N THR A 153 2.87 -0.33 15.06
CA THR A 153 1.72 0.54 14.79
C THR A 153 0.43 -0.12 15.27
N ARG A 154 -0.46 0.68 15.88
CA ARG A 154 -1.81 0.22 16.21
C ARG A 154 -2.68 0.24 14.95
N PRO A 155 -3.44 -0.83 14.66
CA PRO A 155 -4.27 -0.89 13.48
C PRO A 155 -5.40 0.14 13.55
N ARG A 156 -5.77 0.67 12.39
CA ARG A 156 -6.96 1.51 12.23
C ARG A 156 -8.23 0.65 12.30
N TYR A 157 -9.25 1.12 12.98
CA TYR A 157 -10.54 0.42 13.09
C TYR A 157 -11.70 1.34 13.48
N VAL A 158 -12.91 0.86 13.22
CA VAL A 158 -14.18 1.39 13.76
C VAL A 158 -15.01 0.22 14.30
N VAL A 159 -15.57 0.39 15.48
CA VAL A 159 -16.51 -0.55 16.12
C VAL A 159 -17.88 0.11 16.20
N TYR A 160 -18.90 -0.54 15.66
CA TYR A 160 -20.28 -0.06 15.72
C TYR A 160 -21.26 -1.24 15.90
N GLY A 161 -22.08 -1.24 16.95
CA GLY A 161 -22.99 -2.36 17.24
C GLY A 161 -22.29 -3.71 17.48
N GLY A 162 -21.01 -3.69 17.89
CA GLY A 162 -20.16 -4.86 18.02
C GLY A 162 -19.50 -5.33 16.71
N LEU A 163 -19.82 -4.72 15.57
CA LEU A 163 -19.17 -5.01 14.29
C LEU A 163 -17.84 -4.24 14.23
N ILE A 164 -16.76 -4.92 13.87
CA ILE A 164 -15.41 -4.36 13.80
C ILE A 164 -15.02 -4.22 12.33
N PHE A 165 -14.77 -2.99 11.90
CA PHE A 165 -14.38 -2.62 10.56
C PHE A 165 -12.94 -2.15 10.54
N GLN A 166 -12.14 -2.64 9.59
CA GLN A 166 -10.73 -2.26 9.46
C GLN A 166 -10.35 -2.10 7.99
N PRO A 167 -9.46 -1.16 7.64
CA PRO A 167 -8.83 -1.13 6.33
C PRO A 167 -8.05 -2.42 6.07
N LEU A 168 -8.18 -2.96 4.86
CA LEU A 168 -7.44 -4.11 4.41
C LEU A 168 -5.95 -3.78 4.38
N SER A 169 -5.14 -4.71 4.87
CA SER A 169 -3.68 -4.66 4.87
C SER A 169 -3.13 -6.08 4.87
N LEU A 170 -1.85 -6.23 4.53
CA LEU A 170 -1.15 -7.52 4.63
C LEU A 170 -1.26 -8.09 6.06
N ASP A 171 -0.99 -7.26 7.07
CA ASP A 171 -1.05 -7.66 8.48
C ASP A 171 -2.44 -8.14 8.90
N LEU A 172 -3.51 -7.51 8.37
CA LEU A 172 -4.88 -7.95 8.63
C LEU A 172 -5.18 -9.31 7.98
N LEU A 173 -4.77 -9.50 6.73
CA LEU A 173 -4.95 -10.77 6.01
C LEU A 173 -4.25 -11.91 6.75
N ASP A 174 -3.04 -11.67 7.25
CA ASP A 174 -2.27 -12.65 7.99
C ASP A 174 -2.86 -12.92 9.38
N ALA A 175 -3.28 -11.88 10.10
CA ALA A 175 -3.84 -12.04 11.44
C ALA A 175 -5.17 -12.83 11.44
N TYR A 176 -6.03 -12.60 10.44
CA TYR A 176 -7.35 -13.22 10.36
C TYR A 176 -7.43 -14.40 9.37
N GLN A 177 -6.35 -14.69 8.66
CA GLN A 177 -6.29 -15.73 7.63
C GLN A 177 -7.46 -15.62 6.63
N ILE A 178 -7.80 -14.38 6.23
CA ILE A 178 -8.97 -14.13 5.39
C ILE A 178 -8.75 -14.79 4.03
N SER A 179 -9.65 -15.68 3.64
CA SER A 179 -9.59 -16.44 2.39
C SER A 179 -10.72 -16.12 1.42
N ASP A 180 -11.57 -15.14 1.75
CA ASP A 180 -12.65 -14.70 0.85
C ASP A 180 -12.07 -14.26 -0.51
N PRO A 181 -12.50 -14.84 -1.64
CA PRO A 181 -11.92 -14.55 -2.94
C PRO A 181 -12.05 -13.09 -3.38
N ARG A 182 -13.11 -12.40 -2.95
CA ARG A 182 -13.31 -10.99 -3.30
C ARG A 182 -12.35 -10.11 -2.53
N VAL A 183 -12.20 -10.35 -1.23
CA VAL A 183 -11.19 -9.64 -0.42
C VAL A 183 -9.79 -9.89 -0.98
N ARG A 184 -9.47 -11.14 -1.33
CA ARG A 184 -8.18 -11.50 -1.94
C ARG A 184 -7.94 -10.79 -3.26
N HIS A 185 -8.93 -10.76 -4.14
CA HIS A 185 -8.83 -10.02 -5.40
C HIS A 185 -8.57 -8.51 -5.16
N TYR A 186 -9.33 -7.88 -4.27
CA TYR A 186 -9.12 -6.46 -3.94
C TYR A 186 -7.74 -6.18 -3.36
N PHE A 187 -7.16 -7.12 -2.62
CA PHE A 187 -5.79 -7.02 -2.11
C PHE A 187 -4.74 -7.24 -3.20
N ASP A 188 -4.81 -8.37 -3.91
CA ASP A 188 -3.80 -8.80 -4.88
C ASP A 188 -3.71 -7.84 -6.07
N TYR A 189 -4.86 -7.30 -6.51
CA TYR A 189 -4.97 -6.39 -7.64
C TYR A 189 -5.04 -4.91 -7.23
N TYR A 190 -4.86 -4.60 -5.94
CA TYR A 190 -4.97 -3.24 -5.39
C TYR A 190 -4.17 -2.21 -6.19
N ILE A 191 -2.91 -2.54 -6.47
CA ILE A 191 -1.98 -1.69 -7.23
C ILE A 191 -2.16 -1.90 -8.73
N LEU A 192 -2.23 -3.16 -9.19
CA LEU A 192 -2.22 -3.52 -10.60
C LEU A 192 -3.43 -2.95 -11.36
N GLU A 193 -4.62 -3.05 -10.76
CA GLU A 193 -5.87 -2.49 -11.31
C GLU A 193 -6.15 -1.07 -10.77
N GLN A 194 -5.22 -0.51 -9.99
CA GLN A 194 -5.33 0.82 -9.38
C GLN A 194 -6.63 1.02 -8.57
N LEU A 195 -7.08 -0.03 -7.88
CA LEU A 195 -8.31 -0.01 -7.07
C LEU A 195 -8.28 1.07 -5.98
N TYR A 196 -7.07 1.45 -5.53
CA TYR A 196 -6.82 2.52 -4.57
C TYR A 196 -7.37 3.90 -5.01
N LEU A 197 -7.61 4.12 -6.31
CA LEU A 197 -8.20 5.38 -6.80
C LEU A 197 -9.66 5.53 -6.38
N GLN A 198 -10.39 4.41 -6.23
CA GLN A 198 -11.80 4.38 -5.83
C GLN A 198 -11.96 3.93 -4.37
N HIS A 199 -11.06 3.07 -3.89
CA HIS A 199 -11.07 2.52 -2.55
C HIS A 199 -9.71 2.74 -1.85
N PRO A 200 -9.35 3.98 -1.47
CA PRO A 200 -8.11 4.22 -0.74
C PRO A 200 -7.99 3.43 0.56
N ASP A 201 -9.10 3.20 1.26
CA ASP A 201 -9.21 2.13 2.26
C ASP A 201 -10.24 1.10 1.78
N ILE A 202 -9.81 -0.15 1.59
CA ILE A 202 -10.74 -1.27 1.41
C ILE A 202 -11.23 -1.71 2.78
N ILE A 203 -12.44 -1.29 3.16
CA ILE A 203 -12.91 -1.50 4.53
C ILE A 203 -13.62 -2.85 4.65
N VAL A 204 -13.06 -3.73 5.49
CA VAL A 204 -13.58 -5.09 5.70
C VAL A 204 -14.27 -5.18 7.05
N LEU A 205 -15.42 -5.85 7.12
CA LEU A 205 -16.01 -6.32 8.38
C LEU A 205 -15.19 -7.51 8.89
N THR A 206 -14.18 -7.25 9.71
CA THR A 206 -13.18 -8.26 10.11
C THR A 206 -13.71 -9.20 11.17
N ASN A 207 -14.50 -8.68 12.11
CA ASN A 207 -15.03 -9.46 13.21
C ASN A 207 -16.34 -8.89 13.75
N ILE A 208 -17.06 -9.70 14.53
CA ILE A 208 -18.30 -9.31 15.20
C ILE A 208 -18.22 -9.79 16.64
N LEU A 209 -18.26 -8.84 17.58
CA LEU A 209 -18.41 -9.05 19.01
C LEU A 209 -19.86 -9.48 19.31
N PRO A 210 -20.09 -10.75 19.68
CA PRO A 210 -21.44 -11.30 19.73
C PRO A 210 -22.38 -10.59 20.72
N ASP A 211 -23.55 -10.18 20.25
CA ASP A 211 -24.61 -9.59 21.04
C ASP A 211 -25.98 -9.94 20.45
N PRO A 212 -27.08 -10.03 21.25
CA PRO A 212 -28.40 -10.28 20.69
C PRO A 212 -28.79 -9.31 19.56
N THR A 213 -28.32 -8.06 19.59
CA THR A 213 -28.60 -7.04 18.56
C THR A 213 -27.89 -7.27 17.23
N ASN A 214 -26.86 -8.13 17.17
CA ASN A 214 -26.14 -8.47 15.94
C ASN A 214 -26.25 -9.96 15.57
N THR A 215 -27.28 -10.64 16.09
CA THR A 215 -27.57 -12.04 15.76
C THR A 215 -27.77 -12.20 14.25
N TYR A 216 -27.29 -13.32 13.69
CA TYR A 216 -27.36 -13.66 12.26
C TYR A 216 -26.56 -12.78 11.30
N LEU A 217 -25.75 -11.84 11.80
CA LEU A 217 -24.85 -11.05 10.95
C LEU A 217 -23.52 -11.75 10.62
N GLY A 218 -23.29 -12.96 11.12
CA GLY A 218 -22.11 -13.77 10.86
C GLY A 218 -21.70 -13.92 9.38
N PRO A 219 -22.64 -14.14 8.44
CA PRO A 219 -22.32 -14.26 7.01
C PRO A 219 -21.71 -13.02 6.36
N TYR A 220 -21.80 -11.83 6.98
CA TYR A 220 -21.19 -10.61 6.47
C TYR A 220 -19.71 -10.46 6.88
N ARG A 221 -19.19 -11.32 7.75
CA ARG A 221 -17.76 -11.31 8.09
C ARG A 221 -16.91 -11.50 6.83
N SER A 222 -15.77 -10.85 6.80
CA SER A 222 -14.87 -10.80 5.64
C SER A 222 -15.52 -10.23 4.37
N SER A 223 -16.58 -9.42 4.51
CA SER A 223 -17.16 -8.65 3.40
C SER A 223 -16.61 -7.23 3.37
N ILE A 224 -16.50 -6.65 2.17
CA ILE A 224 -16.04 -5.28 1.95
C ILE A 224 -17.25 -4.34 1.97
N VAL A 225 -17.16 -3.25 2.74
CA VAL A 225 -18.19 -2.20 2.78
C VAL A 225 -18.14 -1.38 1.49
N ASP A 226 -19.30 -1.16 0.87
CA ASP A 226 -19.46 -0.33 -0.33
C ASP A 226 -20.12 1.02 0.01
N GLU A 227 -21.28 0.95 0.67
CA GLU A 227 -22.10 2.12 0.97
C GLU A 227 -22.73 2.00 2.36
N VAL A 228 -22.96 3.15 3.00
CA VAL A 228 -23.80 3.27 4.20
C VAL A 228 -24.88 4.30 3.92
N ASN A 229 -26.15 3.90 4.04
CA ASN A 229 -27.31 4.73 3.75
C ASN A 229 -27.26 5.40 2.35
N GLY A 230 -26.75 4.67 1.35
CA GLY A 230 -26.59 5.15 -0.03
C GLY A 230 -25.40 6.07 -0.28
N LYS A 231 -24.59 6.38 0.75
CA LYS A 231 -23.34 7.13 0.61
C LYS A 231 -22.19 6.16 0.38
N LYS A 232 -21.39 6.40 -0.67
CA LYS A 232 -20.16 5.63 -0.93
C LYS A 232 -19.15 5.84 0.19
N ILE A 233 -18.51 4.76 0.60
CA ILE A 233 -17.48 4.76 1.63
C ILE A 233 -16.15 4.40 0.96
N ALA A 234 -15.25 5.38 0.86
CA ALA A 234 -13.95 5.22 0.24
C ALA A 234 -12.81 5.09 1.28
N THR A 235 -13.01 5.68 2.46
CA THR A 235 -12.05 5.68 3.56
C THR A 235 -12.69 5.28 4.90
N LEU A 236 -11.88 4.83 5.86
CA LEU A 236 -12.37 4.55 7.21
C LEU A 236 -12.97 5.80 7.89
N ASN A 237 -12.46 6.98 7.53
CA ASN A 237 -13.02 8.25 8.01
C ASN A 237 -14.44 8.46 7.48
N ASP A 238 -14.71 8.13 6.22
CA ASP A 238 -16.07 8.19 5.66
C ASP A 238 -17.01 7.26 6.42
N LEU A 239 -16.54 6.05 6.78
CA LEU A 239 -17.34 5.10 7.57
C LEU A 239 -17.64 5.65 8.97
N ALA A 240 -16.63 6.19 9.66
CA ALA A 240 -16.79 6.77 10.98
C ALA A 240 -17.77 7.95 10.95
N GLN A 241 -17.66 8.82 9.96
CA GLN A 241 -18.58 9.93 9.74
C GLN A 241 -20.00 9.44 9.46
N ALA A 242 -20.16 8.43 8.60
CA ALA A 242 -21.46 7.86 8.29
C ALA A 242 -22.15 7.32 9.55
N PHE A 243 -21.44 6.67 10.48
CA PHE A 243 -22.02 6.22 11.75
C PHE A 243 -22.28 7.34 12.77
N ALA A 244 -21.58 8.47 12.66
CA ALA A 244 -21.84 9.64 13.50
C ALA A 244 -23.12 10.38 13.10
N GLU A 245 -23.58 10.23 11.86
CA GLU A 245 -24.78 10.89 11.35
C GLU A 245 -26.06 10.48 12.08
N ALA A 246 -27.00 11.42 12.16
CA ALA A 246 -28.28 11.18 12.78
C ALA A 246 -29.21 10.37 11.87
N SER A 247 -29.18 9.04 12.01
CA SER A 247 -30.12 8.13 11.34
C SER A 247 -30.80 7.18 12.34
N ASP A 248 -32.05 6.81 12.08
CA ASP A 248 -32.74 5.76 12.85
C ASP A 248 -32.19 4.36 12.50
N ARG A 249 -31.68 4.19 11.28
CA ARG A 249 -31.14 2.92 10.77
C ARG A 249 -29.89 3.13 9.92
N PHE A 250 -29.00 2.17 9.95
CA PHE A 250 -27.83 2.11 9.08
C PHE A 250 -27.95 0.92 8.15
N VAL A 251 -28.13 1.19 6.86
CA VAL A 251 -28.18 0.21 5.78
C VAL A 251 -26.79 0.17 5.15
N ILE A 252 -26.04 -0.88 5.48
CA ILE A 252 -24.67 -1.11 5.02
C ILE A 252 -24.73 -2.09 3.85
N LYS A 253 -24.41 -1.60 2.66
CA LYS A 253 -24.27 -2.41 1.46
C LYS A 253 -22.84 -2.91 1.37
N MET A 254 -22.67 -4.21 1.15
CA MET A 254 -21.36 -4.81 0.90
C MET A 254 -21.10 -4.90 -0.60
N ILE A 255 -19.83 -4.82 -1.00
CA ILE A 255 -19.44 -5.12 -2.38
C ILE A 255 -19.78 -6.58 -2.67
N GLY A 256 -20.59 -6.81 -3.70
CA GLY A 256 -21.01 -8.15 -4.14
C GLY A 256 -22.51 -8.33 -4.19
N GLN A 257 -22.94 -9.60 -4.11
CA GLN A 257 -24.34 -10.01 -4.12
C GLN A 257 -24.80 -10.35 -2.70
N GLY A 258 -26.02 -9.97 -2.36
CA GLY A 258 -26.63 -10.24 -1.07
C GLY A 258 -27.52 -9.10 -0.59
N PRO A 259 -28.39 -9.33 0.41
CA PRO A 259 -29.10 -8.25 1.07
C PRO A 259 -28.11 -7.33 1.80
N PRO A 260 -28.47 -6.06 2.04
CA PRO A 260 -27.67 -5.19 2.89
C PRO A 260 -27.74 -5.63 4.35
N LEU A 261 -26.67 -5.35 5.09
CA LEU A 261 -26.65 -5.45 6.55
C LEU A 261 -27.35 -4.23 7.11
N VAL A 262 -28.35 -4.42 7.98
CA VAL A 262 -29.11 -3.32 8.57
C VAL A 262 -28.97 -3.31 10.09
N LEU A 263 -28.65 -2.15 10.65
CA LEU A 263 -28.59 -1.92 12.10
C LEU A 263 -29.65 -0.89 12.51
N ASP A 264 -30.41 -1.18 13.56
CA ASP A 264 -31.26 -0.19 14.21
C ASP A 264 -30.45 0.59 15.25
N ARG A 265 -30.45 1.92 15.15
CA ARG A 265 -29.62 2.75 16.03
C ARG A 265 -30.01 2.60 17.49
N LYS A 266 -31.30 2.49 17.81
CA LYS A 266 -31.74 2.39 19.20
C LYS A 266 -31.29 1.07 19.81
N GLU A 267 -31.32 -0.01 19.04
CA GLU A 267 -30.78 -1.31 19.47
C GLU A 267 -29.28 -1.24 19.72
N VAL A 268 -28.52 -0.65 18.78
CA VAL A 268 -27.06 -0.46 18.93
C VAL A 268 -26.71 0.34 20.18
N GLU A 269 -27.35 1.50 20.39
CA GLU A 269 -27.08 2.33 21.58
C GLU A 269 -27.46 1.61 22.88
N SER A 270 -28.55 0.82 22.88
CA SER A 270 -28.94 0.01 24.04
C SER A 270 -27.96 -1.14 24.35
N ALA A 271 -27.19 -1.57 23.35
CA ALA A 271 -26.18 -2.62 23.47
C ALA A 271 -24.78 -2.08 23.80
N ARG A 272 -24.52 -0.81 23.55
CA ARG A 272 -23.18 -0.21 23.56
C ARG A 272 -22.40 -0.48 24.83
N GLU A 273 -22.93 -0.09 26.00
CA GLU A 273 -22.23 -0.27 27.27
C GLU A 273 -22.04 -1.75 27.65
N ARG A 274 -23.01 -2.61 27.29
CA ARG A 274 -22.92 -4.06 27.50
C ARG A 274 -21.79 -4.67 26.67
N ILE A 275 -21.70 -4.33 25.38
CA ILE A 275 -20.64 -4.80 24.48
C ILE A 275 -19.28 -4.28 24.98
N ARG A 276 -19.19 -2.98 25.29
CA ARG A 276 -17.96 -2.36 25.78
C ARG A 276 -17.43 -3.04 27.04
N THR A 277 -18.30 -3.30 28.01
CA THR A 277 -17.92 -3.94 29.28
C THR A 277 -17.56 -5.41 29.08
N ARG A 278 -18.37 -6.16 28.33
CA ARG A 278 -18.18 -7.61 28.14
C ARG A 278 -16.88 -7.94 27.39
N TYR A 279 -16.54 -7.13 26.39
CA TYR A 279 -15.40 -7.36 25.51
C TYR A 279 -14.21 -6.44 25.77
N ASN A 280 -14.28 -5.61 26.83
CA ASN A 280 -13.25 -4.65 27.21
C ASN A 280 -12.85 -3.70 26.08
N VAL A 281 -13.84 -3.17 25.36
CA VAL A 281 -13.63 -2.20 24.27
C VAL A 281 -13.36 -0.82 24.90
N ILE A 282 -12.08 -0.47 24.97
CA ILE A 282 -11.62 0.78 25.59
C ILE A 282 -12.00 1.99 24.71
N ALA A 283 -11.83 1.86 23.40
CA ALA A 283 -12.20 2.86 22.40
C ALA A 283 -12.93 2.16 21.25
N GLU A 284 -13.92 2.84 20.67
CA GLU A 284 -14.70 2.31 19.55
C GLU A 284 -14.12 2.69 18.19
N GLN A 285 -13.07 3.50 18.16
CA GLN A 285 -12.40 3.84 16.90
C GLN A 285 -10.94 4.17 17.14
N ASN A 286 -10.13 3.83 16.14
CA ASN A 286 -8.78 4.35 15.95
C ASN A 286 -8.66 4.70 14.46
N LEU A 287 -8.73 5.98 14.11
CA LEU A 287 -8.80 6.41 12.70
C LEU A 287 -7.43 6.68 12.09
N GLU A 288 -6.40 6.83 12.93
CA GLU A 288 -5.02 7.10 12.54
C GLU A 288 -4.13 5.91 12.93
N GLU A 289 -3.10 5.66 12.14
CA GLU A 289 -2.02 4.77 12.57
C GLU A 289 -1.20 5.50 13.64
N GLN A 290 -1.17 4.92 14.83
CA GLN A 290 -0.42 5.48 15.95
C GLN A 290 0.72 4.53 16.33
N PRO A 291 1.93 5.05 16.62
CA PRO A 291 2.99 4.25 17.22
C PRO A 291 2.47 3.58 18.50
N VAL A 292 2.86 2.33 18.72
CA VAL A 292 2.65 1.66 20.00
C VAL A 292 3.46 2.43 21.04
N ALA A 293 2.77 3.07 21.99
CA ALA A 293 3.44 3.82 23.06
C ALA A 293 4.53 2.96 23.71
N THR A 294 5.79 3.41 23.63
CA THR A 294 6.93 2.78 24.28
C THR A 294 6.65 2.79 25.78
N LYS A 295 6.51 1.61 26.40
CA LYS A 295 6.54 1.52 27.86
C LYS A 295 7.88 2.10 28.31
N ALA A 296 7.86 3.23 29.01
CA ALA A 296 9.03 3.78 29.66
C ALA A 296 9.66 2.67 30.52
N THR A 297 10.88 2.27 30.16
CA THR A 297 11.66 1.28 30.90
C THR A 297 11.81 1.73 32.34
N ALA A 298 11.54 0.80 33.25
CA ALA A 298 11.62 0.95 34.69
C ALA A 298 12.93 1.63 35.11
N SER A 299 12.80 2.61 36.00
CA SER A 299 13.91 3.25 36.71
C SER A 299 14.84 2.18 37.28
N SER A 300 16.08 2.18 36.81
CA SER A 300 17.20 1.41 37.35
C SER A 300 17.27 1.62 38.87
N GLY A 301 17.08 0.54 39.62
CA GLY A 301 17.32 0.51 41.05
C GLY A 301 18.78 0.85 41.36
N THR A 302 18.95 1.72 42.33
CA THR A 302 20.20 2.08 42.99
C THR A 302 20.94 0.83 43.48
N PRO A 303 22.26 0.71 43.29
CA PRO A 303 23.03 -0.33 43.95
C PRO A 303 23.23 0.05 45.42
N HIS A 304 22.73 -0.78 46.34
CA HIS A 304 23.15 -0.69 47.73
C HIS A 304 24.56 -1.27 47.88
N SER A 305 25.42 -0.43 48.45
CA SER A 305 26.70 -0.75 49.10
C SER A 305 26.59 -1.79 50.19
#